data_AF-A0A8K0QSX7-F1
#
_entry.id   AF-A0A8K0QSX7-F1
#
_cell.length_a   1.000
_cell.length_b   1.000
_cell.length_c   1.000
_cell.angle_alpha   90.00
_cell.angle_beta   90.00
_cell.angle_gamma   90.00
#
_symmetry.space_group_name_H-M   'P 1'
#
loop_
_entity.id
_entity.type
_entity.pdbx_description
1 polymer ?
#
loop_
_entity_poly.entity_id
_entity_poly.type
_entity_poly.pdbx_seq_one_letter_code
_entity_poly.pdbx_strand_id
1 'polypeptide(L)'
;MAPTEKPILFHYPPSIYSHRVLWYLWLRGILYDECIQPPIMPRPDLASIGVGYRKIPVMAIGKDVYCDSRLIISKLEALFPNSTLTPKTEAEIGVQKLFENYTIDGGVFANTVKLIPYWTDVSLLQNKAFLDDRAKLSGGRRMTKENMEAGRPEGLQQIRQAFNLLETSFLADGRDWILGSKEPSLADIDAVWPFEWMIVDRNMKECLPEAQISDKIYPRTFAWVRRFMSKVQEKKATSSKPTTLDGAAMASKTLNATSPTDGIGFNTNDPLDITLGDELEVFPSDYGQMGKTTGQLVGLSTTEVVIQNSKGLHVHFPRWNFAIKKVGQPVSISITLSATKVIPKMRLIYHPFSPYSRKVFALAHELGLTKHITLQKVVVCPIPIQGWSDNNDDVSVYNPMAKIPCLVPEDIPDGIFDSNIICEYLENLVSVTRKKDTRYWQLHTLHACADGIMDAAVLMTYEVRIRKERGIFFDEWMEGQKQKILRGLDRIEVAANSGLLPDPPGSGPASADEVAVAVATAMTAEMGLLGVDWTDGRPALGKWMKKWEARKSFVRTPPLRDWDADADAKGSSKI
;
A
#
# COMPACT_ATOMS: atom_id res chain seq x y z
N MET A 1 -14.69 36.20 12.42
CA MET A 1 -15.63 36.69 11.39
C MET A 1 -15.72 35.63 10.30
N ALA A 2 -16.86 35.48 9.62
CA ALA A 2 -16.95 34.57 8.49
C ALA A 2 -15.92 34.97 7.41
N PRO A 3 -15.32 34.00 6.68
CA PRO A 3 -14.41 34.30 5.59
C PRO A 3 -15.04 35.28 4.59
N THR A 4 -14.23 36.21 4.08
CA THR A 4 -14.64 37.11 2.99
C THR A 4 -14.81 36.36 1.67
N GLU A 5 -14.04 35.30 1.48
CA GLU A 5 -14.08 34.45 0.29
C GLU A 5 -15.18 33.40 0.36
N LYS A 6 -15.87 33.23 -0.77
CA LYS A 6 -16.92 32.23 -0.93
C LYS A 6 -16.30 30.84 -1.09
N PRO A 7 -16.80 29.80 -0.40
CA PRO A 7 -16.34 28.42 -0.61
C PRO A 7 -16.49 27.97 -2.07
N ILE A 8 -15.49 27.27 -2.60
CA ILE A 8 -15.50 26.63 -3.91
C ILE A 8 -15.54 25.12 -3.72
N LEU A 9 -16.63 24.47 -4.12
CA LEU A 9 -16.80 23.02 -4.03
C LEU A 9 -16.36 22.33 -5.32
N PHE A 10 -15.37 21.45 -5.21
CA PHE A 10 -14.96 20.56 -6.29
C PHE A 10 -15.73 19.26 -6.17
N HIS A 11 -16.65 19.02 -7.11
CA HIS A 11 -17.51 17.84 -7.05
C HIS A 11 -18.00 17.38 -8.43
N TYR A 12 -18.69 16.25 -8.44
CA TYR A 12 -19.55 15.86 -9.55
C TYR A 12 -20.91 15.45 -8.99
N PRO A 13 -22.03 15.78 -9.64
CA PRO A 13 -23.35 15.66 -9.00
C PRO A 13 -23.69 14.24 -8.53
N PRO A 14 -23.37 13.15 -9.26
CA PRO A 14 -23.60 11.78 -8.76
C PRO A 14 -22.73 11.31 -7.56
N SER A 15 -21.84 12.14 -7.02
CA SER A 15 -20.97 11.75 -5.91
C SER A 15 -21.73 11.77 -4.58
N ILE A 16 -21.97 10.59 -4.00
CA ILE A 16 -22.68 10.48 -2.72
C ILE A 16 -21.91 11.11 -1.53
N TYR A 17 -20.57 11.14 -1.57
CA TYR A 17 -19.79 11.88 -0.57
C TYR A 17 -19.95 13.40 -0.75
N SER A 18 -20.19 13.86 -1.98
CA SER A 18 -20.46 15.27 -2.26
C SER A 18 -21.86 15.67 -1.82
N HIS A 19 -22.84 14.75 -1.87
CA HIS A 19 -24.18 15.00 -1.34
C HIS A 19 -24.14 15.44 0.13
N ARG A 20 -23.33 14.80 0.98
CA ARG A 20 -23.18 15.20 2.40
C ARG A 20 -22.82 16.68 2.54
N VAL A 21 -21.83 17.14 1.79
CA VAL A 21 -21.37 18.54 1.83
C VAL A 21 -22.42 19.48 1.23
N LEU A 22 -23.06 19.09 0.13
CA LEU A 22 -24.12 19.88 -0.51
C LEU A 22 -25.35 20.05 0.40
N TRP A 23 -25.81 18.97 1.03
CA TRP A 23 -26.93 19.01 1.97
C TRP A 23 -26.61 19.91 3.15
N TYR A 24 -25.40 19.79 3.69
CA TYR A 24 -24.92 20.68 4.73
C TYR A 24 -24.94 22.15 4.29
N LEU A 25 -24.38 22.48 3.13
CA LEU A 25 -24.39 23.85 2.59
C LEU A 25 -25.81 24.41 2.44
N TRP A 26 -26.74 23.62 1.90
CA TRP A 26 -28.13 24.05 1.71
C TRP A 26 -28.89 24.20 3.02
N LEU A 27 -28.78 23.23 3.94
CA LEU A 27 -29.43 23.30 5.26
C LEU A 27 -28.95 24.52 6.06
N ARG A 28 -27.66 24.86 5.93
CA ARG A 28 -27.03 26.03 6.56
C ARG A 28 -27.26 27.34 5.80
N GLY A 29 -27.69 27.30 4.54
CA GLY A 29 -27.79 28.47 3.67
C GLY A 29 -26.43 29.11 3.33
N ILE A 30 -25.34 28.32 3.33
CA ILE A 30 -24.00 28.82 2.99
C ILE A 30 -23.89 28.94 1.47
N LEU A 31 -23.63 30.16 0.99
CA LEU A 31 -23.40 30.41 -0.42
C LEU A 31 -22.05 29.81 -0.85
N TYR A 32 -22.03 29.10 -1.97
CA TYR A 32 -20.81 28.51 -2.54
C TYR A 32 -20.73 28.71 -4.06
N ASP A 33 -19.53 28.65 -4.61
CA ASP A 33 -19.25 28.43 -6.03
C ASP A 33 -18.88 26.95 -6.24
N GLU A 34 -18.94 26.45 -7.46
CA GLU A 34 -18.58 25.06 -7.76
C GLU A 34 -17.62 24.94 -8.94
N CYS A 35 -16.77 23.93 -8.91
CA CYS A 35 -15.92 23.54 -10.03
C CYS A 35 -16.18 22.06 -10.33
N ILE A 36 -16.92 21.78 -11.41
CA ILE A 36 -17.36 20.42 -11.74
C ILE A 36 -16.16 19.59 -12.22
N GLN A 37 -15.93 18.47 -11.56
CA GLN A 37 -14.82 17.57 -11.85
C GLN A 37 -15.29 16.31 -12.61
N PRO A 38 -14.42 15.68 -13.43
CA PRO A 38 -14.75 14.40 -14.05
C PRO A 38 -15.00 13.28 -13.01
N PRO A 39 -15.90 12.30 -13.24
CA PRO A 39 -16.15 11.20 -12.28
C PRO A 39 -15.00 10.17 -12.20
N ILE A 40 -14.03 10.25 -13.13
CA ILE A 40 -12.84 9.40 -13.28
C ILE A 40 -11.59 10.29 -13.42
N MET A 41 -10.38 9.74 -13.26
CA MET A 41 -9.15 10.48 -13.55
C MET A 41 -8.91 10.65 -15.06
N PRO A 42 -8.21 11.72 -15.52
CA PRO A 42 -7.57 12.78 -14.72
C PRO A 42 -8.54 13.89 -14.26
N ARG A 43 -8.12 14.66 -13.23
CA ARG A 43 -8.80 15.86 -12.72
C ARG A 43 -7.90 17.09 -12.94
N PRO A 44 -7.91 17.69 -14.14
CA PRO A 44 -6.93 18.72 -14.51
C PRO A 44 -7.04 20.00 -13.66
N ASP A 45 -8.24 20.39 -13.23
CA ASP A 45 -8.41 21.63 -12.48
C ASP A 45 -7.77 21.53 -11.08
N LEU A 46 -7.97 20.43 -10.35
CA LEU A 46 -7.28 20.18 -9.08
C LEU A 46 -5.76 20.06 -9.26
N ALA A 47 -5.32 19.40 -10.34
CA ALA A 47 -3.89 19.31 -10.64
C ALA A 47 -3.28 20.69 -10.94
N SER A 48 -4.03 21.60 -11.57
CA SER A 48 -3.56 22.96 -11.91
C SER A 48 -3.21 23.80 -10.67
N ILE A 49 -3.89 23.54 -9.55
CA ILE A 49 -3.64 24.18 -8.25
C ILE A 49 -2.76 23.32 -7.32
N GLY A 50 -2.12 22.27 -7.86
CA GLY A 50 -1.17 21.44 -7.11
C GLY A 50 -1.82 20.49 -6.10
N VAL A 51 -3.06 20.08 -6.32
CA VAL A 51 -3.78 19.11 -5.47
C VAL A 51 -3.83 17.76 -6.19
N GLY A 52 -3.03 16.80 -5.71
CA GLY A 52 -2.99 15.44 -6.26
C GLY A 52 -3.98 14.47 -5.62
N TYR A 53 -4.65 14.89 -4.55
CA TYR A 53 -5.71 14.13 -3.88
C TYR A 53 -6.82 13.76 -4.87
N ARG A 54 -7.09 12.45 -5.01
CA ARG A 54 -7.96 11.96 -6.10
C ARG A 54 -9.42 11.71 -5.72
N LYS A 55 -9.76 11.67 -4.42
CA LYS A 55 -11.16 11.52 -3.98
C LYS A 55 -11.86 12.89 -4.09
N ILE A 56 -13.19 12.84 -4.08
CA ILE A 56 -14.10 13.98 -4.15
C ILE A 56 -15.16 13.78 -3.07
N PRO A 57 -15.65 14.84 -2.40
CA PRO A 57 -15.39 16.26 -2.63
C PRO A 57 -14.04 16.76 -2.12
N VAL A 58 -13.64 17.90 -2.67
CA VAL A 58 -12.61 18.82 -2.14
C VAL A 58 -13.25 20.20 -2.04
N MET A 59 -12.84 21.04 -1.09
CA MET A 59 -13.33 22.41 -0.97
C MET A 59 -12.17 23.38 -0.82
N ALA A 60 -12.19 24.50 -1.55
CA ALA A 60 -11.28 25.62 -1.29
C ALA A 60 -12.05 26.77 -0.63
N ILE A 61 -11.45 27.40 0.38
CA ILE A 61 -11.92 28.66 0.96
C ILE A 61 -10.72 29.58 1.04
N GLY A 62 -10.64 30.54 0.11
CA GLY A 62 -9.43 31.32 -0.07
C GLY A 62 -8.23 30.43 -0.46
N LYS A 63 -7.11 30.56 0.27
CA LYS A 63 -5.90 29.73 0.04
C LYS A 63 -5.90 28.35 0.69
N ASP A 64 -6.91 28.03 1.50
CA ASP A 64 -6.98 26.77 2.22
C ASP A 64 -7.86 25.77 1.46
N VAL A 65 -7.30 24.61 1.13
CA VAL A 65 -7.92 23.51 0.39
C VAL A 65 -8.14 22.31 1.30
N TYR A 66 -9.39 21.98 1.58
CA TYR A 66 -9.81 20.94 2.50
C TYR A 66 -10.16 19.64 1.75
N CYS A 67 -9.45 18.58 2.08
CA CYS A 67 -9.68 17.23 1.55
C CYS A 67 -10.44 16.36 2.58
N ASP A 68 -11.34 15.49 2.12
CA ASP A 68 -12.28 14.67 2.93
C ASP A 68 -13.53 15.43 3.39
N SER A 69 -14.71 14.85 3.17
CA SER A 69 -15.99 15.50 3.49
C SER A 69 -16.18 15.76 4.99
N ARG A 70 -15.58 14.93 5.87
CA ARG A 70 -15.63 15.14 7.32
C ARG A 70 -14.92 16.43 7.71
N LEU A 71 -13.71 16.62 7.17
CA LEU A 71 -12.92 17.82 7.42
C LEU A 71 -13.60 19.05 6.82
N ILE A 72 -14.13 18.94 5.60
CA ILE A 72 -14.87 20.03 4.95
C ILE A 72 -16.03 20.50 5.84
N ILE A 73 -16.89 19.58 6.30
CA ILE A 73 -18.03 19.93 7.15
C ILE A 73 -17.56 20.53 8.48
N SER A 74 -16.54 19.93 9.12
CA SER A 74 -15.97 20.47 10.36
C SER A 74 -15.44 21.89 10.21
N LYS A 75 -14.80 22.20 9.07
CA LYS A 75 -14.27 23.54 8.79
C LYS A 75 -15.35 24.54 8.47
N LEU A 76 -16.41 24.12 7.79
CA LEU A 76 -17.57 24.99 7.57
C LEU A 76 -18.29 25.32 8.89
N GLU A 77 -18.40 24.38 9.83
CA GLU A 77 -18.95 24.65 11.16
C GLU A 77 -18.10 25.71 11.90
N ALA A 78 -16.78 25.59 11.85
CA ALA A 78 -15.86 26.52 12.52
C ALA A 78 -15.81 27.92 11.86
N LEU A 79 -15.75 27.97 10.54
CA LEU A 79 -15.58 29.22 9.77
C LEU A 79 -16.88 29.98 9.57
N PHE A 80 -18.02 29.29 9.56
CA PHE A 80 -19.35 29.89 9.44
C PHE A 80 -20.17 29.50 10.68
N PRO A 81 -20.00 30.15 11.85
CA PRO A 81 -20.63 29.71 13.10
C PRO A 81 -22.13 30.04 13.22
N ASN A 82 -22.69 30.87 12.33
CA ASN A 82 -24.09 31.28 12.43
C ASN A 82 -25.04 30.16 12.04
N SER A 83 -25.89 29.70 12.97
CA SER A 83 -26.87 28.63 12.76
C SER A 83 -26.25 27.25 12.50
N THR A 84 -25.19 26.91 13.25
CA THR A 84 -24.53 25.59 13.25
C THR A 84 -25.49 24.41 13.37
N LEU A 85 -25.16 23.29 12.72
CA LEU A 85 -25.89 22.02 12.87
C LEU A 85 -25.21 21.07 13.89
N THR A 86 -24.12 21.52 14.53
CA THR A 86 -23.48 20.81 15.64
C THR A 86 -24.48 20.51 16.76
N PRO A 87 -24.49 19.27 17.28
CA PRO A 87 -25.32 18.91 18.43
C PRO A 87 -25.01 19.75 19.69
N LYS A 88 -25.93 19.77 20.66
CA LYS A 88 -25.86 20.73 21.77
C LYS A 88 -25.09 20.21 22.98
N THR A 89 -25.01 18.90 23.14
CA THR A 89 -24.34 18.27 24.29
C THR A 89 -23.18 17.40 23.84
N GLU A 90 -22.19 17.22 24.72
CA GLU A 90 -21.02 16.36 24.46
C GLU A 90 -21.41 14.92 24.13
N ALA A 91 -22.46 14.39 24.78
CA ALA A 91 -22.96 13.05 24.50
C ALA A 91 -23.56 12.95 23.07
N GLU A 92 -24.32 13.96 22.65
CA GLU A 92 -24.87 14.02 21.29
C GLU A 92 -23.77 14.21 20.23
N ILE A 93 -22.74 15.00 20.53
CA ILE A 93 -21.54 15.14 19.68
C ILE A 93 -20.85 13.77 19.55
N GLY A 94 -20.72 13.03 20.66
CA GLY A 94 -20.21 11.66 20.65
C GLY A 94 -21.02 10.74 19.73
N VAL A 95 -22.35 10.77 19.82
CA VAL A 95 -23.25 10.03 18.93
C VAL A 95 -23.05 10.42 17.46
N GLN A 96 -22.97 11.72 17.17
CA GLN A 96 -22.70 12.22 15.81
C GLN A 96 -21.37 11.67 15.27
N LYS A 97 -20.30 11.70 16.06
CA LYS A 97 -18.98 11.15 15.66
C LYS A 97 -18.99 9.63 15.50
N LEU A 98 -19.79 8.92 16.28
CA LEU A 98 -20.01 7.49 16.06
C LEU A 98 -20.72 7.22 14.74
N PHE A 99 -21.72 8.01 14.35
CA PHE A 99 -22.37 7.87 13.03
C PHE A 99 -21.45 8.25 11.87
N GLU A 100 -20.67 9.32 12.01
CA GLU A 100 -19.65 9.73 11.03
C GLU A 100 -18.70 8.57 10.73
N ASN A 101 -18.18 7.89 11.77
CA ASN A 101 -17.30 6.75 11.62
C ASN A 101 -18.04 5.48 11.18
N TYR A 102 -19.21 5.18 11.77
CA TYR A 102 -19.97 3.96 11.47
C TYR A 102 -20.38 3.87 10.00
N THR A 103 -20.84 5.00 9.42
CA THR A 103 -21.30 4.99 8.03
C THR A 103 -20.15 4.93 7.01
N ILE A 104 -19.03 5.60 7.29
CA ILE A 104 -17.86 5.67 6.40
C ILE A 104 -16.95 4.46 6.59
N ASP A 105 -16.45 4.27 7.82
CA ASP A 105 -15.39 3.34 8.18
C ASP A 105 -15.94 2.04 8.81
N GLY A 106 -17.11 2.11 9.47
CA GLY A 106 -17.78 0.98 10.14
C GLY A 106 -18.50 0.01 9.20
N GLY A 107 -18.42 0.24 7.89
CA GLY A 107 -18.80 -0.73 6.87
C GLY A 107 -20.20 -0.55 6.25
N VAL A 108 -21.02 0.41 6.69
CA VAL A 108 -22.34 0.65 6.05
C VAL A 108 -22.15 1.05 4.59
N PHE A 109 -21.26 2.00 4.29
CA PHE A 109 -20.95 2.37 2.91
C PHE A 109 -20.40 1.20 2.10
N ALA A 110 -19.39 0.50 2.61
CA ALA A 110 -18.77 -0.62 1.91
C ALA A 110 -19.77 -1.75 1.60
N ASN A 111 -20.69 -2.06 2.52
CA ASN A 111 -21.74 -3.04 2.28
C ASN A 111 -22.84 -2.51 1.36
N THR A 112 -23.13 -1.20 1.37
CA THR A 112 -24.05 -0.59 0.39
C THR A 112 -23.50 -0.70 -1.04
N VAL A 113 -22.17 -0.57 -1.22
CA VAL A 113 -21.52 -0.77 -2.53
C VAL A 113 -21.76 -2.20 -3.06
N LYS A 114 -21.80 -3.22 -2.20
CA LYS A 114 -22.12 -4.61 -2.59
C LYS A 114 -23.57 -4.76 -3.08
N LEU A 115 -24.45 -3.80 -2.77
CA LEU A 115 -25.86 -3.83 -3.15
C LEU A 115 -26.17 -3.12 -4.47
N ILE A 116 -25.20 -2.42 -5.07
CA ILE A 116 -25.41 -1.74 -6.36
C ILE A 116 -25.96 -2.73 -7.39
N PRO A 117 -27.08 -2.41 -8.09
CA PRO A 117 -27.64 -3.30 -9.11
C PRO A 117 -26.64 -3.58 -10.24
N TYR A 118 -26.30 -4.87 -10.41
CA TYR A 118 -25.41 -5.33 -11.48
C TYR A 118 -26.15 -5.88 -12.70
N TRP A 119 -27.47 -6.06 -12.58
CA TRP A 119 -28.35 -6.67 -13.58
C TRP A 119 -29.12 -5.66 -14.44
N THR A 120 -28.95 -4.36 -14.21
CA THR A 120 -29.65 -3.31 -14.96
C THR A 120 -28.82 -2.79 -16.13
N ASP A 121 -29.44 -2.47 -17.26
CA ASP A 121 -28.77 -1.92 -18.46
C ASP A 121 -28.19 -0.51 -18.26
N VAL A 122 -28.55 0.16 -17.17
CA VAL A 122 -28.01 1.49 -16.77
C VAL A 122 -26.85 1.35 -15.79
N SER A 123 -26.37 0.13 -15.53
CA SER A 123 -25.37 -0.14 -14.50
C SER A 123 -24.02 0.50 -14.84
N LEU A 124 -23.42 1.21 -13.87
CA LEU A 124 -22.05 1.73 -13.94
C LEU A 124 -21.01 0.63 -14.23
N LEU A 125 -21.38 -0.64 -14.04
CA LEU A 125 -20.58 -1.81 -14.39
C LEU A 125 -20.41 -2.04 -15.89
N GLN A 126 -21.24 -1.44 -16.74
CA GLN A 126 -21.07 -1.52 -18.18
C GLN A 126 -20.06 -0.50 -18.70
N ASN A 127 -19.74 0.53 -17.90
CA ASN A 127 -18.76 1.54 -18.27
C ASN A 127 -17.34 1.06 -17.97
N LYS A 128 -16.65 0.58 -19.01
CA LYS A 128 -15.26 0.10 -18.91
C LYS A 128 -14.31 1.14 -18.31
N ALA A 129 -14.40 2.40 -18.74
CA ALA A 129 -13.51 3.47 -18.25
C ALA A 129 -13.72 3.74 -16.75
N PHE A 130 -14.98 3.72 -16.30
CA PHE A 130 -15.33 3.82 -14.89
C PHE A 130 -14.78 2.64 -14.08
N LEU A 131 -14.98 1.40 -14.55
CA LEU A 131 -14.45 0.20 -13.89
C LEU A 131 -12.93 0.20 -13.79
N ASP A 132 -12.24 0.59 -14.87
CA ASP A 132 -10.77 0.67 -14.91
C ASP A 132 -10.26 1.70 -13.90
N ASP A 133 -10.93 2.86 -13.79
CA ASP A 133 -10.61 3.88 -12.79
C ASP A 133 -10.89 3.40 -11.36
N ARG A 134 -12.03 2.74 -11.12
CA ARG A 134 -12.39 2.22 -9.79
C ARG A 134 -11.49 1.08 -9.33
N ALA A 135 -11.00 0.25 -10.26
CA ALA A 135 -9.97 -0.75 -9.97
C ALA A 135 -8.68 -0.07 -9.47
N LYS A 136 -8.21 0.97 -10.16
CA LYS A 136 -7.04 1.76 -9.72
C LYS A 136 -7.28 2.46 -8.38
N LEU A 137 -8.49 3.00 -8.17
CA LEU A 137 -8.90 3.60 -6.90
C LEU A 137 -8.82 2.56 -5.75
N SER A 138 -9.21 1.31 -6.01
CA SER A 138 -9.29 0.23 -5.02
C SER A 138 -8.01 -0.61 -4.92
N GLY A 139 -6.85 -0.08 -5.35
CA GLY A 139 -5.57 -0.79 -5.25
C GLY A 139 -5.45 -2.00 -6.18
N GLY A 140 -6.13 -2.00 -7.32
CA GLY A 140 -6.07 -3.04 -8.35
C GLY A 140 -7.25 -4.03 -8.33
N ARG A 141 -8.10 -3.98 -7.29
CA ARG A 141 -9.28 -4.87 -7.20
C ARG A 141 -10.38 -4.39 -8.15
N ARG A 142 -10.64 -5.16 -9.22
CA ARG A 142 -11.69 -4.86 -10.19
C ARG A 142 -13.05 -5.32 -9.67
N MET A 143 -14.05 -4.44 -9.80
CA MET A 143 -15.44 -4.80 -9.60
C MET A 143 -15.94 -5.61 -10.81
N THR A 144 -16.41 -6.83 -10.57
CA THR A 144 -16.98 -7.72 -11.60
C THR A 144 -18.38 -8.14 -11.19
N LYS A 145 -19.19 -8.58 -12.16
CA LYS A 145 -20.55 -9.05 -11.91
C LYS A 145 -20.53 -10.22 -10.91
N GLU A 146 -19.62 -11.17 -11.11
CA GLU A 146 -19.47 -12.38 -10.30
C GLU A 146 -19.12 -12.04 -8.85
N ASN A 147 -18.17 -11.12 -8.65
CA ASN A 147 -17.77 -10.68 -7.30
C ASN A 147 -18.89 -9.93 -6.58
N MET A 148 -19.65 -9.12 -7.31
CA MET A 148 -20.80 -8.42 -6.74
C MET A 148 -21.94 -9.38 -6.38
N GLU A 149 -22.26 -10.32 -7.27
CA GLU A 149 -23.24 -11.37 -7.03
C GLU A 149 -22.88 -12.21 -5.80
N ALA A 150 -21.61 -12.66 -5.70
CA ALA A 150 -21.12 -13.41 -4.56
C ALA A 150 -21.14 -12.62 -3.25
N GLY A 151 -20.81 -11.32 -3.28
CA GLY A 151 -20.77 -10.46 -2.09
C GLY A 151 -22.13 -9.93 -1.64
N ARG A 152 -23.13 -9.94 -2.51
CA ARG A 152 -24.44 -9.33 -2.26
C ARG A 152 -25.19 -9.93 -1.06
N PRO A 153 -25.27 -11.26 -0.84
CA PRO A 153 -25.97 -11.81 0.31
C PRO A 153 -25.41 -11.32 1.65
N GLU A 154 -24.09 -11.27 1.78
CA GLU A 154 -23.42 -10.74 2.97
C GLU A 154 -23.68 -9.23 3.12
N GLY A 155 -23.53 -8.46 2.04
CA GLY A 155 -23.85 -7.04 2.04
C GLY A 155 -25.28 -6.77 2.50
N LEU A 156 -26.24 -7.56 2.03
CA LEU A 156 -27.65 -7.41 2.39
C LEU A 156 -27.90 -7.74 3.85
N GLN A 157 -27.29 -8.82 4.37
CA GLN A 157 -27.39 -9.18 5.77
C GLN A 157 -26.87 -8.05 6.68
N GLN A 158 -25.74 -7.43 6.33
CA GLN A 158 -25.16 -6.34 7.12
C GLN A 158 -26.01 -5.06 7.04
N ILE A 159 -26.52 -4.72 5.86
CA ILE A 159 -27.42 -3.57 5.69
C ILE A 159 -28.73 -3.76 6.46
N ARG A 160 -29.29 -4.98 6.52
CA ARG A 160 -30.46 -5.26 7.38
C ARG A 160 -30.21 -4.92 8.84
N GLN A 161 -29.01 -5.20 9.37
CA GLN A 161 -28.65 -4.83 10.73
C GLN A 161 -28.62 -3.29 10.91
N ALA A 162 -28.08 -2.56 9.93
CA ALA A 162 -28.06 -1.10 9.96
C ALA A 162 -29.48 -0.49 9.93
N PHE A 163 -30.38 -1.01 9.09
CA PHE A 163 -31.80 -0.63 9.10
C PHE A 163 -32.46 -0.95 10.45
N ASN A 164 -32.22 -2.14 10.98
CA ASN A 164 -32.79 -2.55 12.27
C ASN A 164 -32.32 -1.66 13.42
N LEU A 165 -31.04 -1.26 13.43
CA LEU A 165 -30.50 -0.33 14.43
C LEU A 165 -31.24 1.01 14.43
N LEU A 166 -31.47 1.60 13.25
CA LEU A 166 -32.22 2.85 13.17
C LEU A 166 -33.69 2.67 13.55
N GLU A 167 -34.35 1.64 13.04
CA GLU A 167 -35.78 1.40 13.26
C GLU A 167 -36.14 1.11 14.72
N THR A 168 -35.34 0.27 15.37
CA THR A 168 -35.67 -0.33 16.67
C THR A 168 -34.93 0.31 17.84
N SER A 169 -33.91 1.13 17.58
CA SER A 169 -33.17 1.84 18.63
C SER A 169 -33.29 3.36 18.48
N PHE A 170 -32.72 3.95 17.43
CA PHE A 170 -32.66 5.42 17.34
C PHE A 170 -34.02 6.09 17.07
N LEU A 171 -34.85 5.49 16.22
CA LEU A 171 -36.17 6.01 15.87
C LEU A 171 -37.30 5.29 16.62
N ALA A 172 -36.95 4.50 17.65
CA ALA A 172 -37.86 3.57 18.33
C ALA A 172 -39.05 4.27 19.01
N ASP A 173 -38.83 5.48 19.49
CA ASP A 173 -39.80 6.32 20.20
C ASP A 173 -40.61 7.24 19.28
N GLY A 174 -40.44 7.11 17.95
CA GLY A 174 -41.16 7.90 16.97
C GLY A 174 -40.62 9.32 16.79
N ARG A 175 -39.42 9.64 17.29
CA ARG A 175 -38.75 10.91 17.00
C ARG A 175 -38.54 11.13 15.51
N ASP A 176 -38.52 12.39 15.09
CA ASP A 176 -38.36 12.76 13.69
C ASP A 176 -36.90 12.72 13.21
N TRP A 177 -35.94 12.99 14.09
CA TRP A 177 -34.51 13.13 13.83
C TRP A 177 -33.69 12.30 14.82
N ILE A 178 -32.47 11.90 14.46
CA ILE A 178 -31.62 10.96 15.22
C ILE A 178 -31.47 11.36 16.70
N LEU A 179 -31.26 12.64 16.97
CA LEU A 179 -31.07 13.20 18.31
C LEU A 179 -32.37 13.70 18.97
N GLY A 180 -33.53 13.52 18.33
CA GLY A 180 -34.80 14.02 18.85
C GLY A 180 -34.93 15.55 18.85
N SER A 181 -34.11 16.24 18.05
CA SER A 181 -34.19 17.69 17.83
C SER A 181 -35.47 18.08 17.09
N LYS A 182 -35.74 19.40 16.94
CA LYS A 182 -36.85 19.89 16.10
C LYS A 182 -36.51 19.93 14.61
N GLU A 183 -35.25 20.16 14.29
CA GLU A 183 -34.69 20.26 12.94
C GLU A 183 -33.57 19.22 12.80
N PRO A 184 -33.22 18.79 11.56
CA PRO A 184 -32.12 17.85 11.36
C PRO A 184 -30.79 18.46 11.83
N SER A 185 -29.93 17.61 12.36
CA SER A 185 -28.59 17.98 12.87
C SER A 185 -27.49 17.36 12.01
N LEU A 186 -26.22 17.62 12.36
CA LEU A 186 -25.09 16.90 11.76
C LEU A 186 -25.18 15.39 11.94
N ALA A 187 -25.77 14.91 13.04
CA ALA A 187 -25.95 13.48 13.27
C ALA A 187 -26.84 12.84 12.18
N ASP A 188 -27.86 13.57 11.71
CA ASP A 188 -28.71 13.12 10.61
C ASP A 188 -27.93 13.08 9.29
N ILE A 189 -27.15 14.12 8.97
CA ILE A 189 -26.31 14.17 7.76
C ILE A 189 -25.30 13.02 7.75
N ASP A 190 -24.63 12.78 8.88
CA ASP A 190 -23.61 11.74 9.01
C ASP A 190 -24.20 10.33 8.98
N ALA A 191 -25.46 10.15 9.42
CA ALA A 191 -26.13 8.85 9.39
C ALA A 191 -26.82 8.54 8.05
N VAL A 192 -27.50 9.50 7.43
CA VAL A 192 -28.54 9.24 6.41
C VAL A 192 -28.01 8.87 5.03
N TRP A 193 -26.82 9.34 4.66
CA TRP A 193 -26.37 9.33 3.27
C TRP A 193 -26.30 7.95 2.59
N PRO A 194 -25.92 6.81 3.24
CA PRO A 194 -25.98 5.50 2.58
C PRO A 194 -27.42 5.00 2.43
N PHE A 195 -28.30 5.34 3.39
CA PHE A 195 -29.72 4.98 3.35
C PHE A 195 -30.46 5.76 2.27
N GLU A 196 -30.20 7.05 2.17
CA GLU A 196 -30.68 7.90 1.08
C GLU A 196 -30.25 7.33 -0.27
N TRP A 197 -28.97 6.95 -0.40
CA TRP A 197 -28.47 6.36 -1.64
C TRP A 197 -29.26 5.11 -2.03
N MET A 198 -29.56 4.21 -1.08
CA MET A 198 -30.35 3.00 -1.36
C MET A 198 -31.84 3.24 -1.62
N ILE A 199 -32.44 4.24 -0.95
CA ILE A 199 -33.90 4.46 -0.94
C ILE A 199 -34.34 5.43 -2.05
N VAL A 200 -33.52 6.44 -2.35
CA VAL A 200 -33.91 7.61 -3.15
C VAL A 200 -33.18 7.66 -4.49
N ASP A 201 -31.90 7.24 -4.55
CA ASP A 201 -31.13 7.34 -5.80
C ASP A 201 -31.68 6.39 -6.87
N ARG A 202 -32.00 6.95 -8.04
CA ARG A 202 -32.55 6.20 -9.17
C ARG A 202 -31.65 5.06 -9.67
N ASN A 203 -30.33 5.18 -9.49
CA ASN A 203 -29.36 4.16 -9.92
C ASN A 203 -29.25 3.01 -8.91
N MET A 204 -29.84 3.16 -7.72
CA MET A 204 -29.97 2.12 -6.70
C MET A 204 -31.38 1.52 -6.67
N LYS A 205 -32.22 1.83 -7.65
CA LYS A 205 -33.54 1.22 -7.78
C LYS A 205 -33.42 -0.31 -7.76
N GLU A 206 -34.32 -0.96 -7.01
CA GLU A 206 -34.34 -2.42 -6.82
C GLU A 206 -33.11 -3.01 -6.11
N CYS A 207 -32.20 -2.18 -5.57
CA CYS A 207 -31.08 -2.68 -4.77
C CYS A 207 -31.52 -3.34 -3.46
N LEU A 208 -32.71 -3.02 -2.95
CA LEU A 208 -33.31 -3.57 -1.74
C LEU A 208 -34.46 -4.53 -2.11
N PRO A 209 -34.39 -5.83 -1.72
CA PRO A 209 -35.52 -6.74 -1.91
C PRO A 209 -36.71 -6.36 -1.02
N GLU A 210 -37.88 -6.08 -1.61
CA GLU A 210 -39.06 -5.57 -0.89
C GLU A 210 -39.50 -6.47 0.27
N ALA A 211 -39.37 -7.80 0.10
CA ALA A 211 -39.69 -8.79 1.12
C ALA A 211 -38.75 -8.78 2.35
N GLN A 212 -37.61 -8.09 2.27
CA GLN A 212 -36.61 -8.04 3.33
C GLN A 212 -36.38 -6.64 3.89
N ILE A 213 -36.38 -5.63 3.01
CA ILE A 213 -36.19 -4.22 3.36
C ILE A 213 -37.17 -3.40 2.52
N SER A 214 -38.20 -2.86 3.17
CA SER A 214 -39.20 -1.98 2.59
C SER A 214 -39.77 -1.05 3.67
N ASP A 215 -40.55 -0.06 3.28
CA ASP A 215 -41.24 0.82 4.22
C ASP A 215 -42.37 0.13 5.00
N LYS A 216 -42.78 -1.08 4.61
CA LYS A 216 -43.64 -1.95 5.43
C LYS A 216 -42.88 -2.59 6.59
N ILE A 217 -41.58 -2.87 6.41
CA ILE A 217 -40.73 -3.57 7.39
C ILE A 217 -39.98 -2.56 8.27
N TYR A 218 -39.47 -1.47 7.68
CA TYR A 218 -38.74 -0.40 8.38
C TYR A 218 -39.41 0.97 8.17
N PRO A 219 -40.70 1.14 8.55
CA PRO A 219 -41.47 2.35 8.28
C PRO A 219 -40.81 3.63 8.79
N ARG A 220 -40.19 3.60 9.98
CA ARG A 220 -39.63 4.79 10.62
C ARG A 220 -38.35 5.24 9.93
N THR A 221 -37.50 4.29 9.55
CA THR A 221 -36.25 4.54 8.83
C THR A 221 -36.52 5.15 7.45
N PHE A 222 -37.48 4.58 6.70
CA PHE A 222 -37.88 5.15 5.40
C PHE A 222 -38.53 6.53 5.55
N ALA A 223 -39.38 6.73 6.57
CA ALA A 223 -39.98 8.03 6.84
C ALA A 223 -38.92 9.09 7.18
N TRP A 224 -37.94 8.77 8.02
CA TRP A 224 -36.82 9.65 8.37
C TRP A 224 -36.01 10.06 7.13
N VAL A 225 -35.62 9.11 6.27
CA VAL A 225 -34.87 9.42 5.03
C VAL A 225 -35.68 10.36 4.12
N ARG A 226 -36.97 10.06 3.89
CA ARG A 226 -37.85 10.89 3.06
C ARG A 226 -38.02 12.29 3.65
N ARG A 227 -38.18 12.39 4.98
CA ARG A 227 -38.31 13.66 5.71
C ARG A 227 -37.04 14.50 5.60
N PHE A 228 -35.88 13.88 5.80
CA PHE A 228 -34.57 14.52 5.63
C PHE A 228 -34.44 15.10 4.23
N MET A 229 -34.73 14.30 3.20
CA MET A 229 -34.64 14.76 1.81
C MET A 229 -35.65 15.85 1.47
N SER A 230 -36.86 15.80 2.02
CA SER A 230 -37.84 16.89 1.87
C SER A 230 -37.29 18.21 2.42
N LYS A 231 -36.68 18.20 3.61
CA LYS A 231 -36.05 19.39 4.21
C LYS A 231 -34.87 19.91 3.40
N VAL A 232 -34.01 19.01 2.92
CA VAL A 232 -32.89 19.36 2.04
C VAL A 232 -33.39 20.03 0.75
N GLN A 233 -34.44 19.51 0.11
CA GLN A 233 -34.99 20.10 -1.12
C GLN A 233 -35.67 21.46 -0.86
N GLU A 234 -36.39 21.60 0.25
CA GLU A 234 -36.97 22.89 0.68
C GLU A 234 -35.88 23.96 0.76
N LYS A 235 -34.79 23.65 1.47
CA LYS A 235 -33.66 24.59 1.66
C LYS A 235 -32.91 24.86 0.36
N LYS A 236 -32.69 23.84 -0.46
CA LYS A 236 -32.06 23.99 -1.78
C LYS A 236 -32.88 24.91 -2.69
N ALA A 237 -34.21 24.77 -2.71
CA ALA A 237 -35.09 25.58 -3.55
C ALA A 237 -35.05 27.07 -3.18
N THR A 238 -34.85 27.38 -1.91
CA THR A 238 -34.69 28.76 -1.42
C THR A 238 -33.26 29.30 -1.49
N SER A 239 -32.27 28.45 -1.80
CA SER A 239 -30.86 28.83 -1.88
C SER A 239 -30.51 29.45 -3.24
N SER A 240 -29.58 30.40 -3.25
CA SER A 240 -29.03 30.91 -4.51
C SER A 240 -28.26 29.79 -5.25
N LYS A 241 -28.43 29.70 -6.57
CA LYS A 241 -27.67 28.75 -7.39
C LYS A 241 -26.17 29.08 -7.32
N PRO A 242 -25.28 28.08 -7.19
CA PRO A 242 -23.85 28.33 -7.20
C PRO A 242 -23.40 28.81 -8.59
N THR A 243 -22.35 29.63 -8.63
CA THR A 243 -21.68 29.94 -9.89
C THR A 243 -20.75 28.78 -10.23
N THR A 244 -20.91 28.20 -11.41
CA THR A 244 -20.00 27.18 -11.93
C THR A 244 -18.77 27.85 -12.54
N LEU A 245 -17.59 27.51 -12.00
CA LEU A 245 -16.29 28.03 -12.42
C LEU A 245 -15.59 27.01 -13.32
N ASP A 246 -14.98 27.49 -14.41
CA ASP A 246 -13.98 26.72 -15.15
C ASP A 246 -12.63 26.66 -14.41
N GLY A 247 -11.70 25.85 -14.90
CA GLY A 247 -10.40 25.66 -14.27
C GLY A 247 -9.58 26.96 -14.15
N ALA A 248 -9.68 27.88 -15.11
CA ALA A 248 -8.92 29.14 -15.10
C ALA A 248 -9.49 30.13 -14.08
N ALA A 249 -10.81 30.31 -14.06
CA ALA A 249 -11.51 31.15 -13.11
C ALA A 249 -11.34 30.63 -11.68
N MET A 250 -11.45 29.31 -11.47
CA MET A 250 -11.20 28.66 -10.19
C MET A 250 -9.75 28.87 -9.72
N ALA A 251 -8.76 28.62 -10.58
CA ALA A 251 -7.36 28.77 -10.21
C ALA A 251 -7.02 30.22 -9.87
N SER A 252 -7.52 31.18 -10.66
CA SER A 252 -7.35 32.61 -10.38
C SER A 252 -7.94 33.02 -9.03
N LYS A 253 -9.18 32.58 -8.72
CA LYS A 253 -9.82 32.87 -7.43
C LYS A 253 -9.04 32.28 -6.25
N THR A 254 -8.58 31.04 -6.38
CA THR A 254 -7.93 30.32 -5.27
C THR A 254 -6.50 30.85 -5.03
N LEU A 255 -5.70 31.04 -6.08
CA LEU A 255 -4.29 31.41 -5.97
C LEU A 255 -4.08 32.86 -5.53
N ASN A 256 -5.01 33.75 -5.87
CA ASN A 256 -4.94 35.19 -5.53
C ASN A 256 -5.62 35.54 -4.20
N ALA A 257 -6.30 34.59 -3.56
CA ALA A 257 -6.99 34.83 -2.30
C ALA A 257 -6.04 34.92 -1.09
N THR A 258 -6.62 35.18 0.07
CA THR A 258 -5.95 35.09 1.37
C THR A 258 -6.38 33.81 2.10
N SER A 259 -5.59 33.37 3.09
CA SER A 259 -5.99 32.27 3.97
C SER A 259 -6.94 32.83 5.04
N PRO A 260 -8.14 32.25 5.25
CA PRO A 260 -9.00 32.57 6.38
C PRO A 260 -8.47 32.16 7.76
N THR A 261 -7.32 31.47 7.86
CA THR A 261 -6.77 30.97 9.13
C THR A 261 -5.40 31.54 9.46
N ASP A 262 -5.27 32.17 10.64
CA ASP A 262 -4.01 32.73 11.15
C ASP A 262 -3.16 31.65 11.85
N GLY A 263 -2.38 30.90 11.07
CA GLY A 263 -1.52 29.84 11.60
C GLY A 263 -2.32 28.63 12.11
N ILE A 264 -1.75 27.44 11.94
CA ILE A 264 -2.50 26.18 12.09
C ILE A 264 -2.13 25.45 13.39
N GLY A 265 -1.14 25.99 14.12
CA GLY A 265 -0.56 25.35 15.29
C GLY A 265 0.30 24.13 14.93
N PHE A 266 1.11 23.69 15.88
CA PHE A 266 1.96 22.52 15.71
C PHE A 266 2.04 21.73 17.01
N ASN A 267 1.57 20.48 16.96
CA ASN A 267 1.76 19.52 18.04
C ASN A 267 3.20 18.98 17.99
N THR A 268 4.02 19.39 18.95
CA THR A 268 5.43 18.98 19.07
C THR A 268 5.63 17.56 19.58
N ASN A 269 4.60 16.95 20.19
CA ASN A 269 4.64 15.59 20.73
C ASN A 269 3.87 14.63 19.82
N ASP A 270 4.32 14.52 18.57
CA ASP A 270 3.68 13.69 17.55
C ASP A 270 4.40 12.35 17.34
N PRO A 271 3.69 11.21 17.24
CA PRO A 271 4.32 9.91 17.07
C PRO A 271 4.93 9.67 15.67
N LEU A 272 4.68 10.54 14.68
CA LEU A 272 5.16 10.33 13.30
C LEU A 272 6.57 10.88 13.04
N ASP A 273 7.26 11.42 14.05
CA ASP A 273 8.62 11.99 13.94
C ASP A 273 8.76 12.99 12.78
N ILE A 274 7.78 13.88 12.66
CA ILE A 274 7.72 14.95 11.65
C ILE A 274 7.88 16.31 12.32
N THR A 275 8.60 17.21 11.65
CA THR A 275 8.88 18.56 12.13
C THR A 275 8.32 19.61 11.17
N LEU A 276 7.95 20.78 11.69
CA LEU A 276 7.58 21.93 10.85
C LEU A 276 8.66 22.16 9.78
N GLY A 277 8.22 22.37 8.55
CA GLY A 277 9.13 22.56 7.42
C GLY A 277 9.54 21.28 6.69
N ASP A 278 9.22 20.09 7.21
CA ASP A 278 9.46 18.83 6.50
C ASP A 278 8.66 18.79 5.18
N GLU A 279 9.29 18.37 4.09
CA GLU A 279 8.57 18.05 2.86
C GLU A 279 7.82 16.73 3.04
N LEU A 280 6.49 16.74 2.86
CA LEU A 280 5.63 15.57 3.10
C LEU A 280 4.80 15.19 1.86
N GLU A 281 4.53 13.89 1.69
CA GLU A 281 3.44 13.36 0.87
C GLU A 281 2.29 12.91 1.78
N VAL A 282 1.07 13.35 1.45
CA VAL A 282 -0.15 13.00 2.18
C VAL A 282 -1.16 12.37 1.21
N PHE A 283 -1.73 11.23 1.62
CA PHE A 283 -2.70 10.47 0.83
C PHE A 283 -3.56 9.55 1.73
N PRO A 284 -4.77 9.13 1.29
CA PRO A 284 -5.59 8.18 2.05
C PRO A 284 -4.85 6.87 2.34
N SER A 285 -4.99 6.30 3.54
CA SER A 285 -4.42 4.99 3.89
C SER A 285 -5.36 3.82 3.56
N ASP A 286 -6.62 4.10 3.24
CA ASP A 286 -7.66 3.13 2.89
C ASP A 286 -7.68 2.84 1.37
N TYR A 287 -8.49 3.56 0.59
CA TYR A 287 -8.61 3.49 -0.85
C TYR A 287 -8.24 4.85 -1.50
N GLY A 288 -7.84 4.85 -2.76
CA GLY A 288 -7.43 6.06 -3.47
C GLY A 288 -6.00 6.52 -3.18
N GLN A 289 -5.15 5.62 -2.70
CA GLN A 289 -3.76 5.90 -2.26
C GLN A 289 -2.84 6.47 -3.35
N MET A 290 -3.18 6.30 -4.64
CA MET A 290 -2.36 6.79 -5.76
C MET A 290 -2.39 8.32 -5.93
N GLY A 291 -3.41 9.00 -5.41
CA GLY A 291 -3.54 10.45 -5.52
C GLY A 291 -2.86 11.17 -4.37
N LYS A 292 -1.54 11.35 -4.46
CA LYS A 292 -0.73 11.97 -3.40
C LYS A 292 -0.62 13.46 -3.62
N THR A 293 -0.72 14.22 -2.53
CA THR A 293 -0.39 15.65 -2.53
C THR A 293 0.90 15.85 -1.76
N THR A 294 1.81 16.64 -2.31
CA THR A 294 3.12 16.92 -1.71
C THR A 294 3.24 18.39 -1.33
N GLY A 295 3.97 18.66 -0.24
CA GLY A 295 4.26 20.02 0.19
C GLY A 295 4.90 20.06 1.57
N GLN A 296 5.32 21.26 1.95
CA GLN A 296 5.99 21.52 3.22
C GLN A 296 5.00 21.50 4.39
N LEU A 297 5.32 20.80 5.49
CA LEU A 297 4.49 20.78 6.70
C LEU A 297 4.42 22.17 7.35
N VAL A 298 3.21 22.74 7.41
CA VAL A 298 2.95 24.06 8.00
C VAL A 298 1.96 24.02 9.17
N GLY A 299 1.28 22.89 9.38
CA GLY A 299 0.34 22.73 10.48
C GLY A 299 0.15 21.27 10.88
N LEU A 300 0.08 21.01 12.19
CA LEU A 300 -0.13 19.66 12.72
C LEU A 300 -0.89 19.71 14.04
N SER A 301 -2.00 18.99 14.11
CA SER A 301 -2.78 18.73 15.33
C SER A 301 -3.05 17.24 15.49
N THR A 302 -3.75 16.84 16.55
CA THR A 302 -4.19 15.44 16.73
C THR A 302 -5.07 14.95 15.58
N THR A 303 -5.85 15.83 14.95
CA THR A 303 -6.88 15.46 13.98
C THR A 303 -6.59 15.92 12.57
N GLU A 304 -5.65 16.84 12.37
CA GLU A 304 -5.41 17.51 11.09
C GLU A 304 -3.92 17.68 10.79
N VAL A 305 -3.55 17.52 9.52
CA VAL A 305 -2.23 17.85 8.97
C VAL A 305 -2.41 18.82 7.82
N VAL A 306 -1.51 19.80 7.73
CA VAL A 306 -1.56 20.82 6.68
C VAL A 306 -0.20 20.99 6.04
N ILE A 307 -0.18 20.85 4.72
CA ILE A 307 1.00 21.04 3.90
C ILE A 307 0.82 22.27 3.00
N GLN A 308 1.87 23.07 2.82
CA GLN A 308 1.90 24.11 1.80
C GLN A 308 2.45 23.50 0.50
N ASN A 309 1.60 23.43 -0.53
CA ASN A 309 2.00 22.84 -1.80
C ASN A 309 2.86 23.80 -2.64
N SER A 310 3.35 23.33 -3.79
CA SER A 310 4.18 24.13 -4.71
C SER A 310 3.48 25.33 -5.34
N LYS A 311 2.17 25.49 -5.15
CA LYS A 311 1.38 26.65 -5.58
C LYS A 311 1.13 27.65 -4.44
N GLY A 312 1.69 27.41 -3.25
CA GLY A 312 1.52 28.26 -2.08
C GLY A 312 0.13 28.14 -1.43
N LEU A 313 -0.63 27.08 -1.75
CA LEU A 313 -1.90 26.77 -1.10
C LEU A 313 -1.65 25.88 0.12
N HIS A 314 -2.42 26.10 1.17
CA HIS A 314 -2.46 25.19 2.31
C HIS A 314 -3.44 24.07 2.00
N VAL A 315 -2.97 22.83 1.97
CA VAL A 315 -3.79 21.66 1.72
C VAL A 315 -3.94 20.88 3.00
N HIS A 316 -5.18 20.80 3.46
CA HIS A 316 -5.58 20.23 4.73
C HIS A 316 -6.12 18.82 4.55
N PHE A 317 -5.67 17.92 5.41
CA PHE A 317 -6.14 16.54 5.47
C PHE A 317 -6.47 16.16 6.91
N PRO A 318 -7.54 15.37 7.14
CA PRO A 318 -7.68 14.73 8.44
C PRO A 318 -6.54 13.72 8.61
N ARG A 319 -6.17 13.41 9.85
CA ARG A 319 -5.13 12.41 10.13
C ARG A 319 -5.66 10.98 10.15
N TRP A 320 -6.91 10.83 10.59
CA TRP A 320 -7.58 9.54 10.61
C TRP A 320 -7.76 9.01 9.19
N ASN A 321 -7.28 7.79 8.92
CA ASN A 321 -7.28 7.16 7.60
C ASN A 321 -6.46 7.90 6.52
N PHE A 322 -5.44 8.66 6.92
CA PHE A 322 -4.45 9.26 6.02
C PHE A 322 -3.04 8.84 6.39
N ALA A 323 -2.26 8.50 5.37
CA ALA A 323 -0.82 8.31 5.49
C ALA A 323 -0.11 9.65 5.26
N ILE A 324 0.83 9.95 6.16
CA ILE A 324 1.69 11.14 6.14
C ILE A 324 3.13 10.63 6.11
N LYS A 325 3.92 11.00 5.11
CA LYS A 325 5.30 10.53 4.95
C LYS A 325 6.22 11.64 4.46
N LYS A 326 7.49 11.66 4.84
CA LYS A 326 8.47 12.61 4.30
C LYS A 326 8.76 12.32 2.81
N VAL A 327 8.74 13.34 1.95
CA VAL A 327 9.15 13.27 0.54
C VAL A 327 10.66 13.10 0.48
N GLY A 328 11.16 12.21 -0.38
CA GLY A 328 12.60 12.07 -0.56
C GLY A 328 13.30 11.34 0.59
N GLN A 329 12.59 10.57 1.41
CA GLN A 329 13.23 9.38 1.97
C GLN A 329 13.49 8.41 0.79
N PRO A 330 14.75 8.20 0.34
CA PRO A 330 15.08 6.85 -0.07
C PRO A 330 14.65 5.96 1.09
N VAL A 331 14.12 4.78 0.81
CA VAL A 331 14.03 3.74 1.84
C VAL A 331 15.47 3.39 2.18
N SER A 332 16.08 4.19 3.05
CA SER A 332 17.21 3.75 3.84
C SER A 332 16.67 2.58 4.64
N ILE A 333 17.34 1.45 4.51
CA ILE A 333 17.26 0.41 5.51
C ILE A 333 17.67 1.09 6.81
N SER A 334 16.71 1.54 7.60
CA SER A 334 16.97 2.04 8.94
C SER A 334 17.26 0.80 9.77
N ILE A 335 18.54 0.53 9.95
CA ILE A 335 18.99 -0.39 11.00
C ILE A 335 18.78 0.37 12.31
N THR A 336 17.64 0.17 12.95
CA THR A 336 17.53 0.52 14.36
C THR A 336 18.23 -0.60 15.13
N LEU A 337 19.51 -0.40 15.48
CA LEU A 337 20.20 -1.22 16.48
C LEU A 337 19.51 -0.99 17.82
N SER A 338 18.40 -1.71 18.05
CA SER A 338 17.77 -1.82 19.36
C SER A 338 18.67 -2.61 20.29
N ALA A 339 18.62 -2.29 21.58
CA ALA A 339 19.45 -2.87 22.62
C ALA A 339 19.38 -4.41 22.66
N THR A 340 20.51 -5.03 22.27
CA THR A 340 21.05 -6.35 22.64
C THR A 340 20.08 -7.54 22.65
N LYS A 341 19.70 -8.04 21.46
CA LYS A 341 19.57 -9.49 21.30
C LYS A 341 20.98 -10.11 21.45
N VAL A 342 21.12 -11.13 22.29
CA VAL A 342 22.35 -11.91 22.36
C VAL A 342 22.47 -12.67 21.03
N ILE A 343 23.53 -12.41 20.27
CA ILE A 343 23.80 -13.11 19.01
C ILE A 343 24.50 -14.43 19.37
N PRO A 344 23.89 -15.60 19.13
CA PRO A 344 24.50 -16.89 19.44
C PRO A 344 25.73 -17.10 18.55
N LYS A 345 26.67 -17.94 18.99
CA LYS A 345 27.62 -18.50 18.03
C LYS A 345 26.87 -19.44 17.11
N MET A 346 27.27 -19.46 15.86
CA MET A 346 26.63 -20.23 14.82
C MET A 346 27.69 -20.96 14.00
N ARG A 347 27.36 -22.14 13.50
CA ARG A 347 28.18 -22.87 12.54
C ARG A 347 27.45 -22.94 11.21
N LEU A 348 28.04 -22.42 10.15
CA LEU A 348 27.48 -22.52 8.80
C LEU A 348 28.14 -23.70 8.09
N ILE A 349 27.33 -24.73 7.81
CA ILE A 349 27.70 -25.88 7.01
C ILE A 349 27.49 -25.51 5.53
N TYR A 350 28.57 -25.49 4.76
CA TYR A 350 28.59 -24.86 3.44
C TYR A 350 29.56 -25.51 2.45
N HIS A 351 29.49 -25.03 1.21
CA HIS A 351 30.56 -25.17 0.22
C HIS A 351 30.62 -23.90 -0.63
N PRO A 352 31.81 -23.37 -0.99
CA PRO A 352 31.91 -22.11 -1.74
C PRO A 352 31.24 -22.19 -3.13
N PHE A 353 31.16 -23.39 -3.72
CA PHE A 353 30.52 -23.59 -5.04
C PHE A 353 28.98 -23.56 -4.95
N SER A 354 28.40 -23.59 -3.75
CA SER A 354 26.95 -23.51 -3.58
C SER A 354 26.51 -22.04 -3.64
N PRO A 355 25.71 -21.63 -4.65
CA PRO A 355 25.23 -20.26 -4.74
C PRO A 355 24.30 -19.93 -3.56
N TYR A 356 23.58 -20.91 -3.03
CA TYR A 356 22.77 -20.77 -1.82
C TYR A 356 23.62 -20.49 -0.57
N SER A 357 24.77 -21.15 -0.44
CA SER A 357 25.72 -20.87 0.64
C SER A 357 26.31 -19.47 0.50
N ARG A 358 26.61 -19.06 -0.74
CA ARG A 358 27.15 -17.74 -1.04
C ARG A 358 26.15 -16.65 -0.71
N LYS A 359 24.86 -16.84 -1.04
CA LYS A 359 23.76 -15.95 -0.67
C LYS A 359 23.71 -15.72 0.84
N VAL A 360 23.71 -16.79 1.63
CA VAL A 360 23.66 -16.72 3.10
C VAL A 360 24.89 -16.01 3.67
N PHE A 361 26.10 -16.42 3.27
CA PHE A 361 27.32 -15.87 3.87
C PHE A 361 27.62 -14.44 3.40
N ALA A 362 27.25 -14.08 2.16
CA ALA A 362 27.30 -12.70 1.69
C ALA A 362 26.35 -11.80 2.49
N LEU A 363 25.13 -12.27 2.78
CA LEU A 363 24.21 -11.53 3.66
C LEU A 363 24.78 -11.41 5.08
N ALA A 364 25.40 -12.45 5.62
CA ALA A 364 26.06 -12.37 6.93
C ALA A 364 27.17 -11.31 6.97
N HIS A 365 27.89 -11.11 5.85
CA HIS A 365 28.84 -10.00 5.70
C HIS A 365 28.15 -8.63 5.68
N GLU A 366 27.04 -8.49 4.95
CA GLU A 366 26.25 -7.25 4.92
C GLU A 366 25.76 -6.87 6.33
N LEU A 367 25.30 -7.85 7.10
CA LEU A 367 24.75 -7.65 8.44
C LEU A 367 25.81 -7.61 9.56
N GLY A 368 27.10 -7.79 9.23
CA GLY A 368 28.18 -7.78 10.21
C GLY A 368 28.19 -8.98 11.17
N LEU A 369 27.55 -10.09 10.77
CA LEU A 369 27.35 -11.29 11.59
C LEU A 369 28.47 -12.33 11.44
N THR A 370 29.38 -12.18 10.47
CA THR A 370 30.41 -13.21 10.20
C THR A 370 31.32 -13.51 11.40
N LYS A 371 31.53 -12.56 12.31
CA LYS A 371 32.29 -12.77 13.56
C LYS A 371 31.64 -13.77 14.53
N HIS A 372 30.37 -14.09 14.33
CA HIS A 372 29.62 -15.07 15.10
C HIS A 372 29.48 -16.42 14.36
N ILE A 373 30.01 -16.54 13.15
CA ILE A 373 29.83 -17.71 12.29
C ILE A 373 31.16 -18.42 12.11
N THR A 374 31.25 -19.67 12.55
CA THR A 374 32.32 -20.60 12.13
C THR A 374 31.89 -21.35 10.88
N LEU A 375 32.83 -21.62 9.98
CA LEU A 375 32.57 -22.29 8.72
C LEU A 375 32.90 -23.78 8.81
N GLN A 376 31.99 -24.65 8.37
CA GLN A 376 32.26 -26.07 8.19
C GLN A 376 32.04 -26.45 6.73
N LYS A 377 33.13 -26.67 6.02
CA LYS A 377 33.08 -27.07 4.62
C LYS A 377 32.70 -28.55 4.50
N VAL A 378 31.74 -28.82 3.63
CA VAL A 378 31.28 -30.18 3.28
C VAL A 378 31.03 -30.26 1.78
N VAL A 379 30.99 -31.47 1.24
CA VAL A 379 30.50 -31.70 -0.13
C VAL A 379 29.36 -32.71 -0.07
N VAL A 380 28.21 -32.32 -0.63
CA VAL A 380 27.00 -33.15 -0.66
C VAL A 380 26.54 -33.39 -2.09
N CYS A 381 26.02 -34.58 -2.35
CA CYS A 381 25.43 -34.96 -3.62
C CYS A 381 24.38 -36.05 -3.40
N PRO A 382 23.24 -36.07 -4.12
CA PRO A 382 22.27 -37.17 -4.02
C PRO A 382 22.86 -38.56 -4.31
N ILE A 383 23.97 -38.63 -5.04
CA ILE A 383 24.72 -39.86 -5.27
C ILE A 383 26.06 -39.73 -4.52
N PRO A 384 26.29 -40.50 -3.45
CA PRO A 384 27.56 -40.44 -2.74
C PRO A 384 28.68 -40.96 -3.66
N ILE A 385 29.73 -40.14 -3.82
CA ILE A 385 30.97 -40.51 -4.50
C ILE A 385 32.07 -40.43 -3.46
N GLN A 386 32.65 -41.59 -3.12
CA GLN A 386 33.67 -41.69 -2.09
C GLN A 386 34.85 -40.75 -2.38
N GLY A 387 35.26 -39.94 -1.40
CA GLY A 387 36.33 -38.96 -1.55
C GLY A 387 35.94 -37.67 -2.28
N TRP A 388 34.67 -37.53 -2.71
CA TRP A 388 34.16 -36.29 -3.29
C TRP A 388 32.91 -35.77 -2.60
N SER A 389 31.89 -36.61 -2.34
CA SER A 389 30.60 -36.18 -1.79
C SER A 389 30.07 -37.16 -0.72
N ASP A 390 30.92 -37.46 0.26
CA ASP A 390 30.67 -38.40 1.35
C ASP A 390 30.23 -37.74 2.67
N ASN A 391 29.95 -36.42 2.67
CA ASN A 391 29.48 -35.68 3.86
C ASN A 391 27.94 -35.64 4.00
N ASN A 392 27.18 -36.45 3.26
CA ASN A 392 25.72 -36.38 3.33
C ASN A 392 25.21 -36.64 4.76
N ASP A 393 25.82 -37.58 5.47
CA ASP A 393 25.44 -37.93 6.84
C ASP A 393 25.68 -36.75 7.81
N ASP A 394 26.81 -36.04 7.66
CA ASP A 394 27.17 -34.85 8.43
C ASP A 394 26.15 -33.70 8.29
N VAL A 395 25.46 -33.64 7.15
CA VAL A 395 24.42 -32.63 6.87
C VAL A 395 23.03 -33.14 7.23
N SER A 396 22.76 -34.44 7.02
CA SER A 396 21.43 -35.05 7.17
C SER A 396 20.87 -34.95 8.58
N VAL A 397 21.74 -34.89 9.59
CA VAL A 397 21.37 -34.70 11.00
C VAL A 397 20.71 -33.35 11.27
N TYR A 398 20.96 -32.34 10.42
CA TYR A 398 20.35 -31.00 10.52
C TYR A 398 19.31 -30.77 9.42
N ASN A 399 19.60 -31.22 8.19
CA ASN A 399 18.70 -31.11 7.05
C ASN A 399 18.50 -32.49 6.44
N PRO A 400 17.33 -33.14 6.63
CA PRO A 400 17.10 -34.51 6.17
C PRO A 400 17.21 -34.69 4.65
N MET A 401 17.24 -33.60 3.88
CA MET A 401 17.45 -33.64 2.43
C MET A 401 18.94 -33.63 2.03
N ALA A 402 19.86 -33.56 3.00
CA ALA A 402 21.31 -33.43 2.82
C ALA A 402 21.69 -32.26 1.87
N LYS A 403 20.96 -31.14 1.95
CA LYS A 403 21.25 -29.92 1.16
C LYS A 403 21.97 -28.86 2.00
N ILE A 404 22.87 -28.14 1.35
CA ILE A 404 23.56 -26.97 1.92
C ILE A 404 23.00 -25.66 1.33
N PRO A 405 23.01 -24.54 2.08
CA PRO A 405 23.59 -24.38 3.41
C PRO A 405 22.68 -24.88 4.54
N CYS A 406 23.29 -25.18 5.68
CA CYS A 406 22.62 -25.32 6.99
C CYS A 406 23.33 -24.43 8.01
N LEU A 407 22.58 -23.59 8.73
CA LEU A 407 23.10 -22.79 9.83
C LEU A 407 22.74 -23.48 11.14
N VAL A 408 23.71 -23.71 12.03
CA VAL A 408 23.51 -24.36 13.33
C VAL A 408 23.87 -23.36 14.44
N PRO A 409 22.89 -22.57 14.92
CA PRO A 409 23.05 -21.74 16.11
C PRO A 409 23.19 -22.57 17.41
N GLU A 410 23.92 -22.05 18.41
CA GLU A 410 24.01 -22.70 19.73
C GLU A 410 22.65 -22.88 20.42
N ASP A 411 21.71 -21.97 20.17
CA ASP A 411 20.35 -21.98 20.74
C ASP A 411 19.34 -22.81 19.93
N ILE A 412 19.71 -23.26 18.72
CA ILE A 412 18.88 -24.08 17.83
C ILE A 412 19.72 -25.28 17.37
N PRO A 413 19.90 -26.30 18.22
CA PRO A 413 20.82 -27.40 17.96
C PRO A 413 20.40 -28.28 16.78
N ASP A 414 19.11 -28.30 16.42
CA ASP A 414 18.59 -29.04 15.26
C ASP A 414 18.95 -28.36 13.92
N GLY A 415 19.48 -27.14 13.97
CA GLY A 415 19.87 -26.36 12.79
C GLY A 415 18.69 -25.71 12.05
N ILE A 416 19.03 -24.77 11.19
CA ILE A 416 18.14 -24.03 10.30
C ILE A 416 18.63 -24.30 8.87
N PHE A 417 17.77 -24.86 8.04
CA PHE A 417 18.04 -25.11 6.63
C PHE A 417 17.00 -24.40 5.75
N ASP A 418 17.25 -24.40 4.45
CA ASP A 418 16.68 -23.48 3.46
C ASP A 418 17.31 -22.08 3.53
N SER A 419 17.90 -21.66 2.42
CA SER A 419 18.65 -20.40 2.37
C SER A 419 17.79 -19.15 2.63
N ASN A 420 16.48 -19.19 2.36
CA ASN A 420 15.59 -18.07 2.63
C ASN A 420 15.27 -17.96 4.12
N ILE A 421 15.02 -19.10 4.76
CA ILE A 421 14.77 -19.16 6.20
C ILE A 421 16.04 -18.77 6.98
N ILE A 422 17.21 -19.21 6.52
CA ILE A 422 18.48 -18.78 7.11
C ILE A 422 18.67 -17.26 6.97
N CYS A 423 18.40 -16.69 5.79
CA CYS A 423 18.48 -15.24 5.57
C CYS A 423 17.50 -14.47 6.47
N GLU A 424 16.26 -14.94 6.62
CA GLU A 424 15.27 -14.36 7.53
C GLU A 424 15.74 -14.42 8.99
N TYR A 425 16.31 -15.54 9.41
CA TYR A 425 16.88 -15.69 10.75
C TYR A 425 18.03 -14.68 11.01
N LEU A 426 18.96 -14.54 10.06
CA LEU A 426 20.07 -13.57 10.17
C LEU A 426 19.54 -12.14 10.25
N GLU A 427 18.54 -11.78 9.44
CA GLU A 427 17.88 -10.47 9.51
C GLU A 427 17.16 -10.23 10.84
N ASN A 428 16.52 -11.26 11.40
CA ASN A 428 15.88 -11.19 12.71
C ASN A 428 16.89 -10.97 13.86
N LEU A 429 18.08 -11.56 13.79
CA LEU A 429 19.14 -11.35 14.81
C LEU A 429 19.55 -9.88 14.94
N VAL A 430 19.56 -9.14 13.82
CA VAL A 430 19.88 -7.71 13.78
C VAL A 430 18.63 -6.82 13.68
N SER A 431 17.45 -7.39 13.91
CA SER A 431 16.16 -6.69 13.95
C SER A 431 15.84 -5.88 12.68
N VAL A 432 16.20 -6.42 11.51
CA VAL A 432 15.83 -5.83 10.22
C VAL A 432 14.31 -5.93 10.06
N THR A 433 13.64 -4.79 9.98
CA THR A 433 12.21 -4.71 9.68
C THR A 433 11.98 -4.26 8.25
N ARG A 434 11.20 -5.02 7.48
CA ARG A 434 10.81 -4.66 6.12
C ARG A 434 9.33 -4.28 6.06
N LYS A 435 9.02 -3.14 5.45
CA LYS A 435 7.64 -2.72 5.21
C LYS A 435 7.03 -3.55 4.09
N LYS A 436 5.95 -4.30 4.37
CA LYS A 436 5.26 -5.17 3.40
C LYS A 436 4.37 -4.40 2.40
N ASP A 437 4.96 -3.46 1.67
CA ASP A 437 4.30 -2.70 0.60
C ASP A 437 4.47 -3.35 -0.79
N THR A 438 3.99 -2.70 -1.85
CA THR A 438 4.12 -3.20 -3.22
C THR A 438 5.58 -3.46 -3.62
N ARG A 439 6.51 -2.59 -3.22
CA ARG A 439 7.92 -2.73 -3.58
C ARG A 439 8.53 -3.94 -2.86
N TYR A 440 8.17 -4.18 -1.60
CA TYR A 440 8.54 -5.39 -0.89
C TYR A 440 8.14 -6.65 -1.66
N TRP A 441 6.88 -6.76 -2.10
CA TRP A 441 6.44 -7.93 -2.86
C TRP A 441 7.12 -8.05 -4.22
N GLN A 442 7.41 -6.94 -4.89
CA GLN A 442 8.15 -6.92 -6.15
C GLN A 442 9.60 -7.41 -5.97
N LEU A 443 10.31 -6.95 -4.93
CA LEU A 443 11.68 -7.37 -4.62
C LEU A 443 11.74 -8.83 -4.14
N HIS A 444 10.82 -9.25 -3.26
CA HIS A 444 10.71 -10.66 -2.85
C HIS A 444 10.38 -11.58 -4.04
N THR A 445 9.61 -11.11 -5.02
CA THR A 445 9.38 -11.89 -6.25
C THR A 445 10.66 -12.01 -7.09
N LEU A 446 11.54 -11.00 -7.08
CA LEU A 446 12.86 -11.11 -7.73
C LEU A 446 13.80 -12.03 -6.97
N HIS A 447 13.72 -12.08 -5.63
CA HIS A 447 14.41 -13.09 -4.83
C HIS A 447 13.98 -14.50 -5.25
N ALA A 448 12.68 -14.78 -5.29
CA ALA A 448 12.18 -16.08 -5.75
C ALA A 448 12.60 -16.39 -7.19
N CYS A 449 12.68 -15.38 -8.06
CA CYS A 449 13.21 -15.52 -9.41
C CYS A 449 14.71 -15.90 -9.40
N ALA A 450 15.51 -15.30 -8.52
CA ALA A 450 16.92 -15.59 -8.34
C ALA A 450 17.14 -17.03 -7.85
N ASP A 451 16.32 -17.51 -6.91
CA ASP A 451 16.33 -18.92 -6.48
C ASP A 451 16.02 -19.87 -7.65
N GLY A 452 15.02 -19.54 -8.47
CA GLY A 452 14.71 -20.34 -9.67
C GLY A 452 15.85 -20.38 -10.70
N ILE A 453 16.64 -19.31 -10.83
CA ILE A 453 17.86 -19.28 -11.64
C ILE A 453 18.92 -20.22 -11.06
N MET A 454 19.18 -20.13 -9.75
CA MET A 454 20.15 -20.98 -9.06
C MET A 454 19.77 -22.47 -9.15
N ASP A 455 18.49 -22.80 -9.00
CA ASP A 455 17.98 -24.17 -9.15
C ASP A 455 18.25 -24.73 -10.55
N ALA A 456 17.91 -23.97 -11.57
CA ALA A 456 18.15 -24.37 -12.96
C ALA A 456 19.65 -24.57 -13.23
N ALA A 457 20.50 -23.68 -12.70
CA ALA A 457 21.94 -23.75 -12.87
C ALA A 457 22.58 -24.96 -12.16
N VAL A 458 22.12 -25.31 -10.96
CA VAL A 458 22.55 -26.53 -10.25
C VAL A 458 22.13 -27.78 -11.03
N LEU A 459 20.90 -27.81 -11.56
CA LEU A 459 20.41 -28.95 -12.36
C LEU A 459 21.23 -29.13 -13.64
N MET A 460 21.57 -28.04 -14.34
CA MET A 460 22.48 -28.08 -15.50
C MET A 460 23.88 -28.59 -15.11
N THR A 461 24.38 -28.17 -13.96
CA THR A 461 25.70 -28.60 -13.46
C THR A 461 25.73 -30.09 -13.19
N TYR A 462 24.68 -30.66 -12.58
CA TYR A 462 24.59 -32.11 -12.37
C TYR A 462 24.41 -32.91 -13.66
N GLU A 463 23.66 -32.38 -14.62
CA GLU A 463 23.51 -33.00 -15.93
C GLU A 463 24.88 -33.17 -16.63
N VAL A 464 25.73 -32.14 -16.55
CA VAL A 464 27.07 -32.16 -17.15
C VAL A 464 28.06 -32.97 -16.31
N ARG A 465 28.16 -32.72 -15.00
CA ARG A 465 29.23 -33.30 -14.17
C ARG A 465 29.00 -34.76 -13.78
N ILE A 466 27.74 -35.19 -13.70
CA ILE A 466 27.41 -36.55 -13.21
C ILE A 466 26.82 -37.39 -14.34
N ARG A 467 25.84 -36.84 -15.05
CA ARG A 467 25.04 -37.63 -16.00
C ARG A 467 25.73 -37.80 -17.35
N LYS A 468 26.44 -36.78 -17.84
CA LYS A 468 27.16 -36.84 -19.12
C LYS A 468 28.24 -37.91 -19.15
N GLU A 469 29.10 -37.98 -18.14
CA GLU A 469 30.17 -38.99 -18.06
C GLU A 469 29.63 -40.43 -17.98
N ARG A 470 28.38 -40.58 -17.54
CA ARG A 470 27.66 -41.86 -17.45
C ARG A 470 26.80 -42.16 -18.68
N GLY A 471 26.86 -41.33 -19.73
CA GLY A 471 26.11 -41.53 -20.97
C GLY A 471 24.60 -41.29 -20.87
N ILE A 472 24.13 -40.56 -19.84
CA ILE A 472 22.70 -40.32 -19.57
C ILE A 472 22.32 -38.83 -19.62
N PHE A 473 22.97 -38.09 -20.52
CA PHE A 473 22.77 -36.66 -20.78
C PHE A 473 21.49 -36.40 -21.56
N PHE A 474 20.67 -35.45 -21.12
CA PHE A 474 19.41 -35.07 -21.77
C PHE A 474 19.46 -33.63 -22.31
N ASP A 475 19.62 -33.50 -23.61
CA ASP A 475 19.77 -32.20 -24.29
C ASP A 475 18.55 -31.27 -24.10
N GLU A 476 17.33 -31.79 -24.26
CA GLU A 476 16.12 -30.97 -24.10
C GLU A 476 15.94 -30.46 -22.66
N TRP A 477 16.40 -31.22 -21.67
CA TRP A 477 16.42 -30.77 -20.28
C TRP A 477 17.40 -29.60 -20.10
N MET A 478 18.60 -29.71 -20.65
CA MET A 478 19.60 -28.63 -20.60
C MET A 478 19.07 -27.34 -21.22
N GLU A 479 18.46 -27.43 -22.41
CA GLU A 479 17.87 -26.27 -23.07
C GLU A 479 16.69 -25.70 -22.25
N GLY A 480 15.84 -26.57 -21.69
CA GLY A 480 14.74 -26.15 -20.82
C GLY A 480 15.20 -25.38 -19.57
N GLN A 481 16.29 -25.82 -18.92
CA GLN A 481 16.87 -25.12 -17.77
C GLN A 481 17.54 -23.80 -18.19
N LYS A 482 18.32 -23.81 -19.28
CA LYS A 482 18.92 -22.60 -19.86
C LYS A 482 17.86 -21.53 -20.15
N GLN A 483 16.74 -21.90 -20.77
CA GLN A 483 15.66 -20.96 -21.07
C GLN A 483 14.99 -20.38 -19.82
N LYS A 484 14.94 -21.12 -18.70
CA LYS A 484 14.48 -20.54 -17.41
C LYS A 484 15.44 -19.48 -16.90
N ILE A 485 16.74 -19.75 -16.98
CA ILE A 485 17.79 -18.80 -16.59
C ILE A 485 17.67 -17.51 -17.41
N LEU A 486 17.61 -17.61 -18.74
CA LEU A 486 17.51 -16.45 -19.63
C LEU A 486 16.27 -15.60 -19.35
N ARG A 487 15.08 -16.22 -19.23
CA ARG A 487 13.84 -15.49 -18.88
C ARG A 487 13.90 -14.83 -17.50
N GLY A 488 14.56 -15.48 -16.54
CA GLY A 488 14.78 -14.91 -15.21
C GLY A 488 15.69 -13.67 -15.28
N LEU A 489 16.79 -13.76 -16.02
CA LEU A 489 17.69 -12.64 -16.26
C LEU A 489 17.00 -11.49 -17.01
N ASP A 490 16.12 -11.76 -17.98
CA ASP A 490 15.33 -10.73 -18.68
C ASP A 490 14.40 -9.98 -17.72
N ARG A 491 13.77 -10.70 -16.78
CA ARG A 491 12.94 -10.08 -15.74
C ARG A 491 13.77 -9.18 -14.81
N ILE A 492 14.97 -9.61 -14.47
CA ILE A 492 15.91 -8.85 -13.62
C ILE A 492 16.42 -7.61 -14.38
N GLU A 493 16.70 -7.71 -15.67
CA GLU A 493 17.06 -6.57 -16.53
C GLU A 493 15.96 -5.49 -16.51
N VAL A 494 14.70 -5.88 -16.67
CA VAL A 494 13.55 -4.95 -16.58
C VAL A 494 13.49 -4.30 -15.20
N ALA A 495 13.76 -5.05 -14.13
CA ALA A 495 13.78 -4.52 -12.77
C ALA A 495 14.94 -3.54 -12.53
N ALA A 496 16.12 -3.80 -13.09
CA ALA A 496 17.25 -2.88 -13.06
C ALA A 496 16.95 -1.59 -13.83
N ASN A 497 16.38 -1.71 -15.04
CA ASN A 497 16.07 -0.56 -15.89
C ASN A 497 14.94 0.33 -15.31
N SER A 498 13.97 -0.26 -14.61
CA SER A 498 12.85 0.48 -13.99
C SER A 498 13.17 1.12 -12.64
N GLY A 499 14.37 0.90 -12.08
CA GLY A 499 14.74 1.34 -10.73
C GLY A 499 14.06 0.54 -9.61
N LEU A 500 13.47 -0.61 -9.94
CA LEU A 500 12.96 -1.55 -8.94
C LEU A 500 14.12 -2.17 -8.15
N LEU A 501 15.20 -2.60 -8.84
CA LEU A 501 16.45 -2.94 -8.17
C LEU A 501 17.18 -1.63 -7.83
N PRO A 502 17.35 -1.31 -6.53
CA PRO A 502 18.12 -0.13 -6.16
C PRO A 502 19.60 -0.36 -6.47
N ASP A 503 20.34 0.74 -6.67
CA ASP A 503 21.80 0.65 -6.60
C ASP A 503 22.22 0.16 -5.22
N PRO A 504 23.25 -0.69 -5.12
CA PRO A 504 23.73 -1.15 -3.83
C PRO A 504 24.07 0.05 -2.94
N PRO A 505 23.64 0.07 -1.66
CA PRO A 505 23.82 1.23 -0.79
C PRO A 505 25.30 1.62 -0.69
N GLY A 506 25.61 2.91 -0.86
CA GLY A 506 26.97 3.43 -0.69
C GLY A 506 27.47 3.36 0.76
N SER A 507 26.54 3.30 1.71
CA SER A 507 26.77 2.99 3.13
C SER A 507 25.57 2.19 3.64
N GLY A 508 25.80 1.18 4.50
CA GLY A 508 24.75 0.29 5.03
C GLY A 508 24.64 -1.09 4.33
N PRO A 509 23.91 -2.03 4.95
CA PRO A 509 23.73 -3.39 4.43
C PRO A 509 22.81 -3.39 3.21
N ALA A 510 23.06 -4.28 2.27
CA ALA A 510 22.09 -4.65 1.24
C ALA A 510 21.04 -5.63 1.80
N SER A 511 19.84 -5.65 1.22
CA SER A 511 18.79 -6.61 1.60
C SER A 511 19.09 -8.03 1.11
N ALA A 512 18.50 -9.05 1.74
CA ALA A 512 18.63 -10.43 1.26
C ALA A 512 18.12 -10.62 -0.18
N ASP A 513 17.15 -9.81 -0.63
CA ASP A 513 16.58 -9.89 -1.99
C ASP A 513 17.62 -9.44 -3.03
N GLU A 514 18.35 -8.36 -2.75
CA GLU A 514 19.39 -7.87 -3.64
C GLU A 514 20.61 -8.81 -3.64
N VAL A 515 21.01 -9.32 -2.47
CA VAL A 515 22.07 -10.33 -2.37
C VAL A 515 21.73 -11.57 -3.18
N ALA A 516 20.49 -12.06 -3.12
CA ALA A 516 20.02 -13.20 -3.90
C ALA A 516 20.17 -12.96 -5.40
N VAL A 517 19.70 -11.80 -5.89
CA VAL A 517 19.80 -11.42 -7.30
C VAL A 517 21.27 -11.33 -7.74
N ALA A 518 22.12 -10.66 -6.97
CA ALA A 518 23.54 -10.51 -7.30
C ALA A 518 24.27 -11.86 -7.37
N VAL A 519 24.02 -12.74 -6.41
CA VAL A 519 24.62 -14.08 -6.37
C VAL A 519 24.13 -14.95 -7.51
N ALA A 520 22.83 -14.95 -7.80
CA ALA A 520 22.27 -15.71 -8.92
C ALA A 520 22.81 -15.22 -10.27
N THR A 521 22.88 -13.90 -10.49
CA THR A 521 23.43 -13.35 -11.73
C THR A 521 24.92 -13.69 -11.88
N ALA A 522 25.74 -13.55 -10.84
CA ALA A 522 27.16 -13.89 -10.95
C ALA A 522 27.43 -15.38 -11.15
N MET A 523 26.60 -16.27 -10.62
CA MET A 523 26.71 -17.70 -10.91
C MET A 523 26.60 -17.97 -12.42
N THR A 524 25.72 -17.27 -13.13
CA THR A 524 25.55 -17.45 -14.58
C THR A 524 26.75 -16.97 -15.39
N ALA A 525 27.61 -16.11 -14.84
CA ALA A 525 28.85 -15.68 -15.50
C ALA A 525 29.84 -16.85 -15.71
N GLU A 526 29.76 -17.89 -14.88
CA GLU A 526 30.60 -19.09 -14.97
C GLU A 526 30.01 -20.15 -15.92
N MET A 527 28.82 -19.89 -16.49
CA MET A 527 28.05 -20.84 -17.31
C MET A 527 28.16 -20.58 -18.83
N GLY A 528 29.11 -19.75 -19.28
CA GLY A 528 29.29 -19.46 -20.71
C GLY A 528 29.51 -20.71 -21.57
N LEU A 529 30.25 -21.71 -21.05
CA LEU A 529 30.46 -23.00 -21.72
C LEU A 529 29.19 -23.86 -21.80
N LEU A 530 28.14 -23.51 -21.04
CA LEU A 530 26.82 -24.13 -21.08
C LEU A 530 25.85 -23.33 -21.96
N GLY A 531 26.34 -22.37 -22.73
CA GLY A 531 25.56 -21.53 -23.63
C GLY A 531 24.71 -20.49 -22.92
N VAL A 532 25.02 -20.15 -21.67
CA VAL A 532 24.38 -19.05 -20.94
C VAL A 532 25.25 -17.80 -21.11
N ASP A 533 24.82 -16.89 -21.98
CA ASP A 533 25.33 -15.52 -22.00
C ASP A 533 24.34 -14.61 -21.28
N TRP A 534 24.71 -14.18 -20.08
CA TRP A 534 23.86 -13.31 -19.27
C TRP A 534 23.99 -11.84 -19.66
N THR A 535 25.09 -11.45 -20.32
CA THR A 535 25.42 -10.05 -20.62
C THR A 535 24.70 -9.55 -21.87
N ASP A 536 24.55 -10.40 -22.89
CA ASP A 536 23.86 -10.02 -24.12
C ASP A 536 22.40 -9.63 -23.86
N GLY A 537 21.98 -8.50 -24.43
CA GLY A 537 20.64 -7.93 -24.23
C GLY A 537 20.33 -7.36 -22.84
N ARG A 538 21.28 -7.33 -21.89
CA ARG A 538 21.01 -6.93 -20.48
C ARG A 538 21.95 -5.83 -19.93
N PRO A 539 22.00 -4.64 -20.59
CA PRO A 539 22.93 -3.58 -20.21
C PRO A 539 22.65 -2.95 -18.83
N ALA A 540 21.39 -2.85 -18.39
CA ALA A 540 21.07 -2.25 -17.09
C ALA A 540 21.52 -3.16 -15.94
N LEU A 541 21.27 -4.47 -16.06
CA LEU A 541 21.76 -5.50 -15.16
C LEU A 541 23.28 -5.55 -15.15
N GLY A 542 23.93 -5.48 -16.32
CA GLY A 542 25.39 -5.40 -16.40
C GLY A 542 25.96 -4.19 -15.64
N LYS A 543 25.33 -3.02 -15.75
CA LYS A 543 25.72 -1.82 -14.99
C LYS A 543 25.49 -1.99 -13.49
N TRP A 544 24.38 -2.63 -13.10
CA TRP A 544 24.05 -2.90 -11.71
C TRP A 544 25.03 -3.89 -11.08
N MET A 545 25.37 -4.98 -11.79
CA MET A 545 26.33 -6.00 -11.34
C MET A 545 27.72 -5.44 -11.10
N LYS A 546 28.21 -4.53 -11.94
CA LYS A 546 29.51 -3.87 -11.72
C LYS A 546 29.62 -3.18 -10.36
N LYS A 547 28.50 -2.67 -9.83
CA LYS A 547 28.47 -2.06 -8.49
C LYS A 547 28.49 -3.13 -7.39
N TRP A 548 27.83 -4.25 -7.62
CA TRP A 548 27.81 -5.40 -6.71
C TRP A 548 29.16 -6.12 -6.62
N GLU A 549 29.85 -6.27 -7.73
CA GLU A 549 31.19 -6.88 -7.79
C GLU A 549 32.23 -6.14 -6.94
N ALA A 550 32.03 -4.84 -6.71
CA ALA A 550 32.88 -4.03 -5.85
C ALA A 550 32.53 -4.11 -4.35
N ARG A 551 31.40 -4.73 -3.98
CA ARG A 551 30.97 -4.80 -2.56
C ARG A 551 31.86 -5.77 -1.77
N LYS A 552 32.18 -5.38 -0.54
CA LYS A 552 33.03 -6.18 0.36
C LYS A 552 32.45 -7.58 0.63
N SER A 553 31.14 -7.68 0.87
CA SER A 553 30.45 -8.97 1.04
C SER A 553 30.67 -9.89 -0.15
N PHE A 554 30.51 -9.36 -1.36
CA PHE A 554 30.63 -10.10 -2.60
C PHE A 554 32.07 -10.56 -2.89
N VAL A 555 33.04 -9.68 -2.65
CA VAL A 555 34.49 -9.94 -2.79
C VAL A 555 34.98 -10.97 -1.77
N ARG A 556 34.41 -10.98 -0.56
CA ARG A 556 34.80 -11.90 0.52
C ARG A 556 34.21 -13.30 0.37
N THR A 557 33.19 -13.47 -0.48
CA THR A 557 32.56 -14.76 -0.74
C THR A 557 32.75 -15.19 -2.20
N PRO A 558 33.97 -15.38 -2.71
CA PRO A 558 34.19 -15.82 -4.09
C PRO A 558 33.74 -17.28 -4.28
N PRO A 559 33.12 -17.65 -5.40
CA PRO A 559 32.54 -18.98 -5.61
C PRO A 559 33.59 -20.08 -5.81
N LEU A 560 34.84 -19.74 -6.15
CA LEU A 560 35.91 -20.71 -6.46
C LEU A 560 37.04 -20.77 -5.44
N ARG A 561 36.93 -20.04 -4.33
CA ARG A 561 37.93 -20.08 -3.24
C ARG A 561 37.23 -20.32 -1.93
N ASP A 562 37.95 -20.97 -1.03
CA ASP A 562 37.45 -21.14 0.32
C ASP A 562 37.29 -19.80 1.03
N TRP A 563 36.30 -19.72 1.91
CA TRP A 563 36.02 -18.51 2.69
C TRP A 563 36.69 -18.56 4.07
N ASP A 564 37.15 -19.74 4.47
CA ASP A 564 37.85 -20.00 5.72
C ASP A 564 39.38 -19.99 5.47
N ALA A 565 40.00 -18.81 5.42
CA ALA A 565 41.45 -18.64 5.24
C ALA A 565 41.90 -17.18 5.46
N ASP A 566 42.99 -16.80 6.15
CA ASP A 566 44.06 -17.40 6.97
C ASP A 566 44.71 -18.76 6.62
N ALA A 567 44.40 -19.37 5.49
CA ALA A 567 45.09 -20.54 4.95
C ALA A 567 45.46 -20.29 3.49
N ASP A 568 46.67 -19.79 3.30
CA ASP A 568 47.35 -19.73 2.02
C ASP A 568 47.62 -21.13 1.45
N ALA A 569 47.64 -21.16 0.11
CA ALA A 569 48.44 -22.02 -0.75
C ALA A 569 48.16 -23.54 -0.84
N LYS A 570 47.99 -23.95 -2.11
CA LYS A 570 48.08 -25.30 -2.70
C LYS A 570 46.80 -26.13 -2.70
N GLY A 571 46.07 -26.00 -3.79
CA GLY A 571 45.03 -26.93 -4.17
C GLY A 571 44.22 -26.43 -5.36
N SER A 572 44.86 -26.03 -6.44
CA SER A 572 44.17 -25.91 -7.74
C SER A 572 43.75 -27.32 -8.17
N SER A 573 42.62 -27.77 -7.63
CA SER A 573 41.82 -28.81 -8.25
C SER A 573 41.32 -28.22 -9.56
N LYS A 574 42.00 -28.55 -10.66
CA LYS A 574 41.36 -28.49 -11.97
C LYS A 574 40.19 -29.47 -11.92
N ILE A 575 38.98 -28.94 -11.78
CA ILE A 575 37.73 -29.61 -12.17
C ILE A 575 36.94 -28.62 -13.00
#